data_AF-A0ABD5SBD3-F1
#
_entry.id   AF-A0ABD5SBD3-F1
#
_cell.length_a   1.000
_cell.length_b   1.000
_cell.length_c   1.000
_cell.angle_alpha   90.00
_cell.angle_beta   90.00
_cell.angle_gamma   90.00
#
_symmetry.space_group_name_H-M   'P 1'
#
loop_
_entity.id
_entity.type
_entity.pdbx_description
1 polymer ?
#
loop_
_entity_poly.entity_id
_entity_poly.type
_entity_poly.pdbx_seq_one_letter_code
_entity_poly.pdbx_strand_id
1 'polypeptide(L)'
;MDPTDAPIELGTASAAPGEVDRGWLDVADLPTGTAERLPVIVANGVDPGPTLWLTGGVHGDEATGVAVVLDTVEALSTAADGPRPLDDLAGC
;
A
#
# COMPACT_ATOMS: atom_id res chain seq x y z
N MET A 1 -0.11 26.20 1.96
CA MET A 1 0.05 24.78 1.64
C MET A 1 -1.20 24.12 2.16
N ASP A 2 -2.00 23.52 1.28
CA ASP A 2 -3.15 22.77 1.73
C ASP A 2 -2.62 21.49 2.42
N PRO A 3 -3.09 21.08 3.62
CA PRO A 3 -2.70 19.80 4.22
C PRO A 3 -2.85 18.59 3.29
N THR A 4 -3.68 18.69 2.24
CA THR A 4 -3.83 17.69 1.18
C THR A 4 -2.72 17.68 0.12
N ASP A 5 -1.85 18.68 0.09
CA ASP A 5 -0.65 18.71 -0.76
C ASP A 5 0.56 17.98 -0.13
N ALA A 6 0.45 17.57 1.15
CA ALA A 6 1.54 16.91 1.86
C ALA A 6 1.64 15.42 1.51
N PRO A 7 2.86 14.85 1.50
CA PRO A 7 3.02 13.42 1.33
C PRO A 7 2.38 12.65 2.49
N ILE A 8 1.83 11.47 2.18
CA ILE A 8 1.38 10.51 3.19
C ILE A 8 2.59 9.64 3.56
N GLU A 9 2.85 9.54 4.87
CA GLU A 9 4.03 8.85 5.39
C GLU A 9 3.66 7.73 6.36
N LEU A 10 4.32 6.57 6.20
CA LEU A 10 4.22 5.45 7.13
C LEU A 10 5.54 4.69 7.17
N GLY A 11 6.20 4.69 8.33
CA GLY A 11 7.53 4.11 8.46
C GLY A 11 8.51 4.78 7.50
N THR A 12 9.13 4.00 6.63
CA THR A 12 10.03 4.52 5.58
C THR A 12 9.35 4.81 4.25
N ALA A 13 8.03 4.59 4.11
CA ALA A 13 7.30 4.92 2.89
C ALA A 13 6.78 6.36 2.95
N SER A 14 6.98 7.13 1.87
CA SER A 14 6.49 8.51 1.73
C SER A 14 6.03 8.74 0.29
N ALA A 15 4.74 9.03 0.10
CA ALA A 15 4.16 9.22 -1.23
C ALA A 15 3.50 10.60 -1.35
N ALA A 16 4.01 11.44 -2.25
CA ALA A 16 3.36 12.69 -2.62
C ALA A 16 2.07 12.43 -3.42
N PRO A 17 1.18 13.42 -3.60
CA PRO A 17 0.00 13.24 -4.44
C PRO A 17 0.35 12.71 -5.84
N GLY A 18 -0.31 11.62 -6.24
CA GLY A 18 -0.06 10.92 -7.51
C GLY A 18 1.05 9.87 -7.48
N GLU A 19 1.65 9.60 -6.31
CA GLU A 19 2.75 8.64 -6.17
C GLU A 19 2.34 7.38 -5.40
N VAL A 20 3.12 6.32 -5.61
CA VAL A 20 3.09 5.09 -4.82
C VAL A 20 4.49 4.79 -4.33
N ASP A 21 4.65 4.62 -3.02
CA ASP A 21 5.91 4.27 -2.41
C ASP A 21 5.79 3.01 -1.53
N ARG A 22 6.89 2.27 -1.42
CA ARG A 22 6.99 1.03 -0.66
C ARG A 22 8.08 1.15 0.38
N GLY A 23 7.79 0.71 1.60
CA GLY A 23 8.72 0.84 2.69
C GLY A 23 8.51 -0.19 3.78
N TRP A 24 9.12 0.10 4.92
CA TRP A 24 9.08 -0.72 6.11
C TRP A 24 8.59 0.10 7.29
N LEU A 25 7.76 -0.51 8.13
CA LEU A 25 7.44 0.00 9.45
C LEU A 25 8.21 -0.82 10.49
N ASP A 26 9.12 -0.18 11.21
CA ASP A 26 9.84 -0.81 12.31
C ASP A 26 8.89 -1.04 13.49
N VAL A 27 8.81 -2.27 13.98
CA VAL A 27 7.87 -2.67 15.05
C VAL A 27 8.57 -2.92 16.36
N ALA A 28 9.65 -3.71 16.35
CA ALA A 28 10.37 -4.09 17.56
C ALA A 28 11.77 -4.58 17.25
N ASP A 29 12.70 -4.37 18.18
CA ASP A 29 13.97 -5.08 18.19
C ASP A 29 13.77 -6.45 18.84
N LEU A 30 14.20 -7.52 18.17
CA LEU A 30 14.12 -8.87 18.69
C LEU A 30 15.36 -9.21 19.54
N PRO A 31 15.23 -10.06 20.57
CA PRO A 31 16.37 -10.51 21.38
C PRO A 31 17.48 -11.22 20.60
N THR A 32 17.19 -11.64 19.36
CA THR A 32 18.13 -12.22 18.40
C THR A 32 19.04 -11.17 17.74
N GLY A 33 18.84 -9.88 18.02
CA GLY A 33 19.60 -8.78 17.43
C GLY A 33 19.10 -8.32 16.06
N THR A 34 17.92 -8.80 15.63
CA THR A 34 17.27 -8.44 14.37
C THR A 34 16.05 -7.56 14.64
N ALA A 35 15.76 -6.60 13.76
CA ALA A 35 14.53 -5.82 13.84
C ALA A 35 13.36 -6.56 13.17
N GLU A 36 12.20 -6.56 13.82
CA GLU A 36 10.92 -6.95 13.26
C GLU A 36 10.32 -5.76 12.50
N ARG A 37 9.97 -5.97 11.23
CA ARG A 37 9.48 -4.92 10.34
C ARG A 37 8.30 -5.41 9.51
N LEU A 38 7.30 -4.55 9.36
CA LEU A 38 6.16 -4.83 8.49
C LEU A 38 6.36 -4.15 7.12
N PRO A 39 6.15 -4.86 6.01
CA PRO A 39 6.12 -4.22 4.70
C PRO A 39 4.89 -3.33 4.60
N VAL A 40 5.08 -2.10 4.12
CA VAL A 40 3.99 -1.13 3.93
C VAL A 40 4.04 -0.54 2.52
N ILE A 41 2.87 -0.23 1.99
CA ILE A 41 2.71 0.45 0.72
C ILE A 41 1.81 1.66 0.97
N VAL A 42 2.23 2.82 0.51
CA VAL A 42 1.42 4.04 0.51
C VAL A 42 1.14 4.41 -0.94
N ALA A 43 -0.14 4.41 -1.32
CA ALA A 43 -0.60 4.92 -2.60
C ALA A 43 -1.42 6.19 -2.35
N ASN A 44 -0.95 7.32 -2.88
CA ASN A 44 -1.56 8.62 -2.69
C ASN A 44 -2.17 9.11 -4.00
N GLY A 45 -3.48 9.33 -4.02
CA GLY A 45 -4.18 9.86 -5.19
C GLY A 45 -3.71 11.27 -5.54
N VAL A 46 -3.97 11.70 -6.77
CA VAL A 46 -3.71 13.09 -7.19
C VAL A 46 -4.66 14.06 -6.49
N ASP A 47 -5.92 13.66 -6.37
CA ASP A 47 -6.99 14.48 -5.78
C ASP A 47 -7.29 14.06 -4.33
N PRO A 48 -7.69 15.01 -3.46
CA PRO A 48 -8.17 14.71 -2.12
C PRO A 48 -9.33 13.71 -2.08
N GLY A 49 -9.27 12.78 -1.12
CA GLY A 49 -10.29 11.75 -0.97
C GLY A 49 -10.21 10.99 0.35
N PRO A 50 -11.14 10.05 0.59
CA PRO A 50 -11.10 9.21 1.78
C PRO A 50 -9.89 8.28 1.76
N THR A 51 -9.33 8.00 2.93
CA THR A 51 -8.25 7.01 3.11
C THR A 51 -8.84 5.61 3.32
N LEU A 52 -8.35 4.64 2.56
CA LEU A 52 -8.62 3.21 2.74
C LEU A 52 -7.40 2.54 3.36
N TRP A 53 -7.61 1.71 4.39
CA TRP A 53 -6.58 0.92 5.04
C TRP A 53 -6.85 -0.57 4.82
N LEU A 54 -5.88 -1.28 4.27
CA LEU A 54 -5.96 -2.72 3.99
C LEU A 54 -4.82 -3.45 4.71
N THR A 55 -5.14 -4.57 5.35
CA THR A 55 -4.16 -5.46 5.99
C THR A 55 -4.41 -6.90 5.62
N GLY A 56 -3.33 -7.68 5.55
CA GLY A 56 -3.34 -9.12 5.32
C GLY A 56 -2.22 -9.79 6.11
N GLY A 57 -2.30 -11.12 6.28
CA GLY A 57 -1.26 -11.87 7.00
C GLY A 57 -1.23 -11.63 8.52
N VAL A 58 -2.38 -11.32 9.13
CA VAL A 58 -2.50 -11.20 10.60
C VAL A 58 -2.14 -12.52 11.28
N HIS A 59 -2.60 -13.63 10.69
CA HIS A 59 -2.08 -14.97 10.98
C HIS A 59 -1.11 -15.39 9.87
N GLY A 60 -0.02 -16.08 10.25
CA GLY A 60 1.09 -16.40 9.34
C GLY A 60 0.76 -17.45 8.27
N ASP A 61 -0.36 -18.16 8.39
CA ASP A 61 -0.84 -19.17 7.45
C ASP A 61 -1.99 -18.67 6.54
N GLU A 62 -2.42 -17.42 6.68
CA GLU A 62 -3.51 -16.82 5.90
C GLU A 62 -2.98 -15.99 4.70
N ALA A 63 -2.46 -16.68 3.68
CA ALA A 63 -1.84 -16.02 2.53
C ALA A 63 -2.81 -15.23 1.62
N THR A 64 -4.09 -15.60 1.59
CA THR A 64 -5.09 -14.97 0.69
C THR A 64 -5.23 -13.47 0.94
N GLY A 65 -5.22 -13.03 2.20
CA GLY A 65 -5.30 -11.60 2.52
C GLY A 65 -4.11 -10.80 2.01
N VAL A 66 -2.91 -11.41 2.03
CA VAL A 66 -1.69 -10.79 1.50
C VAL A 66 -1.79 -10.60 -0.01
N ALA A 67 -2.26 -11.62 -0.74
CA ALA A 67 -2.46 -11.54 -2.18
C ALA A 67 -3.47 -10.44 -2.55
N VAL A 68 -4.62 -10.39 -1.87
CA VAL A 68 -5.65 -9.36 -2.12
C VAL A 68 -5.10 -7.95 -1.93
N VAL A 69 -4.29 -7.69 -0.90
CA VAL A 69 -3.66 -6.37 -0.69
C VAL A 69 -2.77 -6.00 -1.87
N LEU A 70 -1.91 -6.94 -2.32
CA LEU A 70 -0.98 -6.69 -3.42
C LEU A 70 -1.72 -6.47 -4.75
N ASP A 71 -2.69 -7.32 -5.07
CA ASP A 71 -3.50 -7.24 -6.29
C ASP A 71 -4.32 -5.94 -6.32
N THR A 72 -4.87 -5.52 -5.18
CA THR A 72 -5.63 -4.27 -5.07
C THR A 72 -4.73 -3.07 -5.35
N VAL A 73 -3.52 -3.04 -4.79
CA VAL A 73 -2.55 -1.96 -5.06
C VAL A 73 -2.20 -1.91 -6.53
N GLU A 74 -1.95 -3.05 -7.17
CA GLU A 74 -1.64 -3.11 -8.60
C GLU A 74 -2.81 -2.60 -9.46
N ALA A 75 -4.03 -3.03 -9.14
CA ALA A 75 -5.24 -2.59 -9.82
C ALA A 75 -5.44 -1.07 -9.72
N LEU A 76 -5.25 -0.50 -8.52
CA LEU A 76 -5.39 0.94 -8.27
C LEU A 76 -4.25 1.76 -8.89
N SER A 77 -3.02 1.26 -8.85
CA SER A 77 -1.85 1.95 -9.40
C SER A 77 -1.90 2.02 -10.93
N THR A 78 -2.45 0.99 -11.58
CA THR A 78 -2.64 0.97 -13.04
C THR A 78 -3.83 1.83 -13.47
N ALA A 79 -4.86 1.95 -12.63
CA ALA A 79 -6.04 2.78 -12.90
C ALA A 79 -5.73 4.30 -12.90
N ALA A 80 -4.55 4.71 -12.43
CA ALA A 80 -4.08 6.09 -12.56
C ALA A 80 -3.90 6.53 -14.02
N ASP A 81 -3.78 5.60 -14.97
CA ASP A 81 -3.81 5.85 -16.43
C ASP A 81 -5.25 5.82 -17.03
N GLY A 82 -6.29 5.72 -16.19
CA GLY A 82 -7.70 5.65 -16.59
C GLY A 82 -8.35 4.28 -16.31
N PRO A 83 -9.68 4.15 -16.44
CA PRO A 83 -10.39 2.91 -16.11
C PRO A 83 -9.94 1.77 -17.02
N ARG A 84 -9.45 0.66 -16.42
CA ARG A 84 -9.25 -0.59 -17.17
C ARG A 84 -10.61 -1.26 -17.42
N PRO A 85 -10.92 -1.68 -18.66
CA PRO A 85 -12.08 -2.51 -18.96
C PRO A 85 -12.13 -3.75 -18.07
N LEU A 86 -13.33 -4.14 -17.63
CA LEU A 86 -13.55 -5.35 -16.81
C LEU A 86 -13.07 -6.64 -17.51
N ASP A 87 -12.99 -6.62 -18.84
CA ASP A 87 -12.50 -7.72 -19.67
C ASP A 87 -11.00 -8.02 -19.44
N ASP A 88 -10.23 -7.04 -18.94
CA ASP A 88 -8.78 -7.19 -18.67
C ASP A 88 -8.49 -7.87 -17.31
N LEU A 89 -9.51 -8.04 -16.46
CA LEU A 89 -9.39 -8.70 -15.15
C LEU A 89 -9.81 -10.18 -15.18
N ALA A 90 -10.41 -10.65 -16.27
CA ALA A 90 -10.93 -12.02 -16.40
C ALA A 90 -9.86 -13.05 -16.86
N GLY A 91 -8.58 -12.63 -16.95
CA GLY A 91 -7.49 -13.42 -17.53
C GLY A 91 -6.49 -14.05 -16.55
N CYS A 92 -6.71 -13.93 -15.23
CA CYS A 92 -5.84 -14.48 -14.19
C CYS A 92 -6.43 -15.75 -13.56
#